data_AF-A0A2K2VFZ5-F1
#
_entry.id   AF-A0A2K2VFZ5-F1
#
_cell.length_a   1.000
_cell.length_b   1.000
_cell.length_c   1.000
_cell.angle_alpha   90.00
_cell.angle_beta   90.00
_cell.angle_gamma   90.00
#
_symmetry.space_group_name_H-M   'P 1'
#
loop_
_entity.id
_entity.type
_entity.pdbx_description
1 polymer ?
#
loop_
_entity_poly.entity_id
_entity_poly.type
_entity_poly.pdbx_seq_one_letter_code
_entity_poly.pdbx_strand_id
1 'polypeptide(L)'
;MFELNFVIKVYETQKMVKISGIIGDLLIKKVSIGGTQIGMSDEGCFIVSQPTLKPAISSREWSNGFYMKIVCEDTENAYSFFSKLATKLTPHETTIEII
;
A
#
# COMPACT_ATOMS: atom_id res chain seq x y z
N MET A 1 -2.61 17.72 10.36
CA MET A 1 -3.07 16.63 9.48
C MET A 1 -2.03 16.45 8.40
N PHE A 2 -1.33 15.33 8.44
CA PHE A 2 -0.27 14.95 7.51
C PHE A 2 -0.78 13.89 6.54
N GLU A 3 -0.30 13.95 5.30
CA GLU A 3 -0.67 13.01 4.24
C GLU A 3 0.60 12.51 3.53
N LEU A 4 0.67 11.19 3.32
CA LEU A 4 1.72 10.54 2.54
C LEU A 4 1.08 9.67 1.46
N ASN A 5 1.45 9.92 0.21
CA ASN A 5 1.03 9.13 -0.94
C ASN A 5 2.24 8.37 -1.49
N PHE A 6 2.04 7.10 -1.83
CA PHE A 6 3.07 6.27 -2.44
C PHE A 6 2.45 5.13 -3.23
N VAL A 7 3.25 4.48 -4.04
CA VAL A 7 2.86 3.30 -4.80
C VAL A 7 3.74 2.14 -4.39
N ILE A 8 3.11 0.99 -4.14
CA ILE A 8 3.80 -0.30 -4.03
C ILE A 8 3.72 -0.95 -5.40
N LYS A 9 4.84 -1.04 -6.11
CA LYS A 9 4.94 -1.80 -7.36
C LYS A 9 5.15 -3.26 -7.03
N VAL A 10 4.48 -4.15 -7.75
CA VAL A 10 4.58 -5.59 -7.57
C VAL A 10 5.05 -6.20 -8.88
N TYR A 11 6.20 -6.90 -8.85
CA TYR A 11 6.81 -7.42 -10.07
C TYR A 11 6.05 -8.60 -10.69
N GLU A 12 5.43 -9.42 -9.86
CA GLU A 12 4.68 -10.60 -10.27
C GLU A 12 3.21 -10.48 -9.86
N THR A 13 2.27 -10.56 -10.80
CA THR A 13 0.83 -10.43 -10.52
C THR A 13 0.35 -11.41 -9.45
N GLN A 14 0.88 -12.64 -9.40
CA GLN A 14 0.54 -13.63 -8.36
C GLN A 14 0.85 -13.18 -6.93
N LYS A 15 1.76 -12.22 -6.75
CA LYS A 15 2.11 -11.66 -5.44
C LYS A 15 1.12 -10.59 -4.98
N MET A 16 0.28 -10.05 -5.87
CA MET A 16 -0.73 -9.04 -5.51
C MET A 16 -1.64 -9.49 -4.36
N VAL A 17 -2.06 -10.76 -4.35
CA VAL A 17 -2.90 -11.32 -3.28
C VAL A 17 -2.14 -11.35 -1.94
N LYS A 18 -0.86 -11.76 -1.96
CA LYS A 18 0.02 -11.74 -0.78
C LYS A 18 0.18 -10.32 -0.24
N ILE A 19 0.47 -9.34 -1.12
CA ILE A 19 0.66 -7.95 -0.73
C ILE A 19 -0.64 -7.34 -0.18
N SER A 20 -1.78 -7.64 -0.81
CA SER A 20 -3.11 -7.25 -0.32
C SER A 20 -3.38 -7.80 1.09
N GLY A 21 -2.99 -9.05 1.36
CA GLY A 21 -3.06 -9.65 2.70
C GLY A 21 -2.22 -8.88 3.72
N ILE A 22 -0.94 -8.59 3.39
CA ILE A 22 -0.03 -7.81 4.24
C ILE A 22 -0.62 -6.45 4.62
N ILE A 23 -1.15 -5.72 3.63
CA ILE A 23 -1.77 -4.41 3.86
C ILE A 23 -2.99 -4.57 4.78
N GLY A 24 -3.84 -5.55 4.49
CA GLY A 24 -5.05 -5.80 5.28
C GLY A 24 -4.74 -6.17 6.74
N ASP A 25 -3.65 -6.89 7.00
CA ASP A 25 -3.26 -7.28 8.37
C ASP A 25 -2.71 -6.13 9.20
N LEU A 26 -2.39 -4.99 8.58
CA LEU A 26 -1.99 -3.75 9.25
C LEU A 26 -3.18 -2.83 9.56
N LEU A 27 -4.40 -3.22 9.19
CA LEU A 27 -5.62 -2.43 9.39
C LEU A 27 -6.56 -3.10 10.40
N ILE A 28 -6.94 -2.37 11.45
CA ILE A 28 -7.83 -2.85 12.54
C ILE A 28 -9.32 -2.67 12.24
N LYS A 29 -9.70 -1.71 11.41
CA LYS A 29 -11.09 -1.44 11.01
C LYS A 29 -11.16 -1.27 9.50
N LYS A 30 -11.07 -2.39 8.77
CA LYS A 30 -10.99 -2.39 7.31
C LYS A 30 -12.31 -2.74 6.62
N VAL A 31 -12.55 -2.07 5.50
CA VAL A 31 -13.57 -2.39 4.50
C VAL A 31 -12.85 -2.67 3.18
N SER A 32 -13.34 -3.65 2.42
CA SER A 32 -12.82 -3.99 1.09
C SER A 32 -13.92 -3.86 0.04
N ILE A 33 -13.71 -3.04 -1.00
CA ILE A 33 -14.65 -2.83 -2.11
C ILE A 33 -13.86 -2.89 -3.42
N GLY A 34 -14.17 -3.85 -4.29
CA GLY A 34 -13.47 -4.00 -5.58
C GLY A 34 -11.95 -4.19 -5.43
N GLY A 35 -11.50 -4.80 -4.33
CA GLY A 35 -10.08 -4.97 -4.00
C GLY A 35 -9.41 -3.75 -3.35
N THR A 36 -10.09 -2.59 -3.33
CA THR A 36 -9.64 -1.42 -2.57
C THR A 36 -9.84 -1.68 -1.08
N GLN A 37 -8.80 -1.52 -0.27
CA GLN A 37 -8.88 -1.62 1.18
C GLN A 37 -8.86 -0.22 1.79
N ILE A 38 -9.80 0.03 2.69
CA ILE A 38 -9.90 1.30 3.43
C ILE A 38 -10.00 0.94 4.91
N GLY A 39 -9.17 1.54 5.76
CA GLY A 39 -9.29 1.30 7.19
C GLY A 39 -8.36 2.14 8.05
N MET A 40 -8.45 1.92 9.36
CA MET A 40 -7.52 2.52 10.32
C MET A 40 -6.40 1.55 10.66
N SER A 41 -5.19 2.07 10.88
CA SER A 41 -4.07 1.33 11.47
C SER A 41 -4.02 1.50 13.00
N ASP A 42 -3.15 0.72 13.65
CA ASP A 42 -2.90 0.83 15.10
C ASP A 42 -2.29 2.18 15.52
N GLU A 43 -1.59 2.85 14.60
CA GLU A 43 -1.02 4.19 14.81
C GLU A 43 -2.08 5.30 14.74
N GLY A 44 -3.36 4.95 14.55
CA GLY A 44 -4.44 5.92 14.38
C GLY A 44 -4.47 6.57 12.99
N CYS A 45 -3.78 6.00 12.02
CA CYS A 45 -3.76 6.51 10.65
C CYS A 45 -4.91 5.95 9.83
N PHE A 46 -5.54 6.80 9.02
CA PHE A 46 -6.48 6.39 7.99
C PHE A 46 -5.74 6.01 6.71
N ILE A 47 -6.00 4.80 6.21
CA ILE A 47 -5.28 4.19 5.09
C ILE A 47 -6.26 3.87 3.97
N VAL A 48 -5.89 4.24 2.76
CA VAL A 48 -6.54 3.79 1.53
C VAL A 48 -5.51 3.07 0.67
N SER A 49 -5.83 1.85 0.26
CA SER A 49 -5.04 1.02 -0.63
C SER A 49 -5.87 0.63 -1.84
N GLN A 50 -5.51 1.12 -3.02
CA GLN A 50 -6.22 0.85 -4.26
C GLN A 50 -5.35 -0.03 -5.16
N PRO A 51 -5.81 -1.24 -5.55
CA PRO A 51 -5.08 -2.05 -6.50
C PRO A 51 -5.04 -1.33 -7.86
N THR A 52 -3.89 -1.38 -8.49
CA THR A 52 -3.67 -0.85 -9.83
C THR A 52 -3.24 -1.99 -10.73
N LEU A 53 -4.01 -2.20 -11.80
CA LEU A 53 -3.71 -3.14 -12.88
C LEU A 53 -3.64 -2.31 -14.16
N LYS A 54 -2.45 -1.87 -14.54
CA LYS A 54 -2.22 -1.25 -15.84
C LYS A 54 -1.83 -2.33 -16.85
N PRO A 55 -2.39 -2.33 -18.07
CA PRO A 55 -1.84 -3.16 -19.14
C PRO A 55 -0.37 -2.75 -19.34
N ALA A 56 0.52 -3.73 -19.44
CA ALA A 56 1.94 -3.50 -19.70
C ALA A 56 2.11 -2.96 -21.13
N ILE A 57 1.93 -1.65 -21.31
CA ILE A 57 2.08 -1.00 -22.63
C ILE A 57 3.57 -0.85 -22.99
N SER A 58 4.47 -0.90 -21.99
CA SER A 58 5.91 -1.02 -22.20
C SER A 58 6.59 -1.64 -20.96
N SER A 59 7.77 -2.24 -21.12
CA SER A 59 8.56 -2.85 -20.05
C SER A 59 9.04 -1.88 -18.94
N ARG A 60 8.71 -0.59 -19.06
CA ARG A 60 9.06 0.48 -18.11
C ARG A 60 7.84 1.10 -17.42
N GLU A 61 6.62 0.74 -17.83
CA GLU A 61 5.39 1.20 -17.21
C GLU A 61 4.79 0.09 -16.34
N TRP A 62 4.47 0.45 -15.11
CA TRP A 62 4.26 -0.53 -14.05
C TRP A 62 2.86 -1.11 -14.22
N SER A 63 2.77 -2.43 -14.36
CA SER A 63 1.50 -3.09 -14.66
C SER A 63 0.71 -3.49 -13.43
N ASN A 64 1.35 -3.75 -12.28
CA ASN A 64 0.66 -4.24 -11.09
C ASN A 64 1.17 -3.56 -9.82
N GLY A 65 0.27 -3.16 -8.94
CA GLY A 65 0.65 -2.58 -7.66
C GLY A 65 -0.51 -2.06 -6.83
N PHE A 66 -0.20 -1.26 -5.83
CA PHE A 66 -1.18 -0.60 -4.98
C PHE A 66 -0.84 0.88 -4.87
N TYR A 67 -1.78 1.75 -5.23
CA TYR A 67 -1.74 3.14 -4.81
C TYR A 67 -2.11 3.19 -3.33
N MET A 68 -1.27 3.83 -2.53
CA MET A 68 -1.41 3.92 -1.09
C MET A 68 -1.51 5.38 -0.67
N LYS A 69 -2.46 5.67 0.20
CA LYS A 69 -2.62 6.95 0.88
C LYS A 69 -2.70 6.72 2.37
N ILE A 70 -1.83 7.41 3.11
CA ILE A 70 -1.82 7.44 4.57
C ILE A 70 -2.22 8.87 4.99
N VAL A 71 -3.22 8.99 5.85
CA VAL A 71 -3.62 10.26 6.47
C VAL A 71 -3.57 10.08 7.98
N CYS A 72 -2.77 10.88 8.67
CA CYS A 72 -2.64 10.84 10.13
C CYS A 72 -2.69 12.26 10.72
N GLU A 73 -2.98 12.36 12.02
CA GLU A 73 -2.86 13.62 12.74
C GLU A 73 -1.39 14.09 12.76
N ASP A 74 -0.49 13.15 13.09
CA ASP A 74 0.95 13.36 13.26
C ASP A 74 1.79 12.66 12.18
N THR A 75 2.88 13.33 11.79
CA THR A 75 3.86 12.83 10.82
C THR A 75 4.56 11.56 11.30
N GLU A 76 4.87 11.45 12.59
CA GLU A 76 5.56 10.29 13.18
C GLU A 76 4.74 9.01 13.04
N ASN A 77 3.42 9.09 13.27
CA ASN A 77 2.51 7.95 13.13
C ASN A 77 2.42 7.47 11.68
N ALA A 78 2.43 8.40 10.72
CA ALA A 78 2.43 8.06 9.29
C ALA A 78 3.70 7.30 8.89
N TYR A 79 4.87 7.79 9.32
CA TYR A 79 6.14 7.11 9.04
C TYR A 79 6.31 5.81 9.82
N SER A 80 5.73 5.70 11.02
CA SER A 80 5.68 4.46 11.80
C SER A 80 4.90 3.37 11.04
N PHE A 81 3.69 3.68 10.56
CA PHE A 81 2.91 2.77 9.71
C PHE A 81 3.67 2.41 8.43
N PHE A 82 4.22 3.42 7.73
CA PHE A 82 4.97 3.22 6.49
C PHE A 82 6.16 2.26 6.71
N SER A 83 6.88 2.43 7.81
CA SER A 83 8.02 1.57 8.16
C SER A 83 7.57 0.14 8.50
N LYS A 84 6.47 -0.04 9.23
CA LYS A 84 5.88 -1.37 9.48
C LYS A 84 5.44 -2.07 8.21
N LEU A 85 4.89 -1.32 7.25
CA LEU A 85 4.53 -1.87 5.94
C LEU A 85 5.79 -2.27 5.17
N ALA A 86 6.77 -1.37 5.04
CA ALA A 86 8.00 -1.63 4.29
C ALA A 86 8.77 -2.86 4.80
N THR A 87 8.81 -3.08 6.12
CA THR A 87 9.47 -4.25 6.72
C THR A 87 8.77 -5.59 6.46
N LYS A 88 7.45 -5.58 6.17
CA LYS A 88 6.71 -6.78 5.77
C LYS A 88 6.81 -7.09 4.27
N LEU A 89 7.24 -6.12 3.47
CA LEU A 89 7.39 -6.27 2.03
C LEU A 89 8.74 -6.90 1.68
N THR A 90 8.77 -7.75 0.65
CA THR A 90 10.00 -8.43 0.20
C THR A 90 10.65 -7.61 -0.92
N PRO A 91 11.89 -7.11 -0.78
CA PRO A 91 12.51 -6.18 -1.75
C PRO A 91 12.66 -6.71 -3.18
N HIS A 92 12.73 -8.04 -3.36
CA HIS A 92 12.78 -8.66 -4.69
C HIS A 92 11.39 -8.89 -5.32
N GLU A 93 10.32 -8.76 -4.53
CA GLU A 93 8.93 -8.90 -5.00
C GLU A 93 8.26 -7.54 -5.24
N THR A 94 8.75 -6.50 -4.56
CA THR A 94 8.11 -5.17 -4.55
C THR A 94 9.11 -4.03 -4.50
N THR A 95 8.71 -2.86 -5.02
CA THR A 95 9.37 -1.57 -4.76
C THR A 95 8.35 -0.54 -4.29
N ILE A 96 8.81 0.46 -3.53
CA ILE A 96 7.97 1.56 -3.06
C ILE A 96 8.46 2.86 -3.70
N GLU A 97 7.54 3.67 -4.22
CA GLU A 97 7.82 4.99 -4.76
C GLU A 97 6.88 6.02 -4.13
N ILE A 98 7.45 7.05 -3.51
CA ILE A 98 6.71 8.19 -2.93
C ILE A 98 6.34 9.15 -4.06
N ILE A 99 5.11 9.67 -4.05
CA ILE A 99 4.54 10.53 -5.10
C ILE A 99 3.93 11.82 -4.56
#